data_AF-A0AAW8YNE0-F1
#
_entry.id   AF-A0AAW8YNE0-F1
#
_cell.length_a   1.000
_cell.length_b   1.000
_cell.length_c   1.000
_cell.angle_alpha   90.00
_cell.angle_beta   90.00
_cell.angle_gamma   90.00
#
_symmetry.space_group_name_H-M   'P 1'
#
loop_
_entity.id
_entity.type
_entity.pdbx_description
1 polymer ?
#
loop_
_entity_poly.entity_id
_entity_poly.type
_entity_poly.pdbx_seq_one_letter_code
_entity_poly.pdbx_strand_id
1 'polypeptide(L)' 'MKLAKIKEDLYLNPHNVVSIEFDEEDNTTLITMVNGAVFSLDLPIKKVLDTISGSAEYL' A
#
# COMPACT_ATOMS: atom_id res chain seq x y z
N MET A 1 -0.89 -14.75 -16.75
CA MET A 1 -1.79 -14.62 -15.57
C MET A 1 -2.77 -13.49 -15.82
N LYS A 2 -4.06 -13.67 -15.54
CA LYS A 2 -5.08 -12.61 -15.67
C LYS A 2 -5.08 -11.81 -14.35
N LEU A 3 -4.60 -10.58 -14.39
CA LEU A 3 -4.67 -9.66 -13.25
C LEU A 3 -6.08 -9.08 -13.16
N ALA A 4 -6.71 -9.21 -11.99
CA ALA A 4 -8.03 -8.67 -11.73
C ALA A 4 -7.90 -7.16 -11.45
N LYS A 5 -8.57 -6.34 -12.26
CA LYS A 5 -8.64 -4.90 -12.03
C LYS A 5 -9.65 -4.64 -10.91
N ILE A 6 -9.17 -4.19 -9.76
CA ILE A 6 -10.03 -3.71 -8.69
C ILE A 6 -10.61 -2.37 -9.16
N LYS A 7 -11.94 -2.30 -9.28
CA LYS A 7 -12.70 -1.11 -9.75
C LYS A 7 -13.23 -0.25 -8.61
N GLU A 8 -13.11 -0.72 -7.37
CA GLU A 8 -13.72 -0.13 -6.18
C GLU A 8 -12.65 0.14 -5.12
N ASP A 9 -12.97 1.00 -4.14
CA ASP A 9 -12.07 1.33 -3.04
C ASP A 9 -11.64 0.05 -2.29
N LEU A 10 -10.33 -0.14 -2.11
CA LEU A 10 -9.77 -1.29 -1.42
C LEU A 10 -9.81 -1.06 0.09
N TYR A 11 -10.74 -1.72 0.77
CA TYR A 11 -10.82 -1.71 2.22
C TYR A 11 -10.04 -2.90 2.82
N LEU A 12 -9.03 -2.58 3.62
CA LEU A 12 -8.23 -3.58 4.35
C LEU A 12 -8.62 -3.56 5.82
N ASN A 13 -8.80 -4.75 6.41
CA ASN A 13 -8.93 -4.86 7.86
C ASN A 13 -7.55 -4.64 8.50
N PRO A 14 -7.32 -3.59 9.29
CA PRO A 14 -6.01 -3.29 9.87
C PRO A 14 -5.49 -4.40 10.79
N HIS A 15 -6.37 -5.19 11.41
CA HIS A 15 -5.95 -6.35 12.22
C HIS A 15 -5.33 -7.48 11.41
N ASN A 16 -5.55 -7.48 10.09
CA ASN A 16 -5.01 -8.49 9.18
C ASN A 16 -3.75 -7.99 8.44
N VAL A 17 -3.31 -6.76 8.70
CA VAL A 17 -2.15 -6.13 8.06
C VAL A 17 -1.00 -6.07 9.05
N VAL A 18 0.17 -6.53 8.62
CA VAL A 18 1.44 -6.44 9.37
C VAL A 18 2.16 -5.15 9.03
N SER A 19 2.31 -4.87 7.74
CA SER A 19 2.99 -3.66 7.25
C SER A 19 2.43 -3.21 5.91
N ILE A 20 2.56 -1.91 5.66
CA ILE A 20 2.36 -1.28 4.36
C ILE A 20 3.62 -0.49 4.07
N GLU A 21 4.33 -0.87 3.02
CA GLU A 21 5.63 -0.31 2.65
C GLU A 21 5.57 0.20 1.21
N PHE A 22 6.24 1.31 0.94
CA PHE A 22 6.38 1.85 -0.41
C PHE A 22 7.79 1.62 -0.91
N ASP A 23 7.90 0.90 -2.01
CA ASP A 23 9.15 0.69 -2.74
C ASP A 23 9.33 1.83 -3.77
N GLU A 24 10.37 2.64 -3.58
CA GLU A 24 10.67 3.76 -4.47
C GLU A 24 11.31 3.33 -5.80
N GLU A 25 11.99 2.19 -5.84
CA GLU A 25 12.68 1.69 -7.02
C GLU A 25 11.66 1.17 -8.04
N ASP A 26 10.72 0.36 -7.58
CA ASP A 26 9.64 -0.21 -8.39
C ASP A 26 8.36 0.64 -8.37
N ASN A 27 8.36 1.78 -7.66
CA ASN A 27 7.20 2.66 -7.47
C ASN A 27 5.93 1.88 -7.05
N THR A 28 6.12 0.84 -6.25
CA THR A 28 5.12 -0.18 -5.94
C THR A 28 4.89 -0.20 -4.44
N THR A 29 3.65 -0.47 -4.06
CA THR A 29 3.29 -0.63 -2.66
C THR A 29 3.17 -2.09 -2.30
N LEU A 30 3.81 -2.47 -1.20
CA LEU A 30 3.75 -3.81 -0.66
C LEU A 30 2.90 -3.81 0.61
N ILE A 31 1.91 -4.69 0.64
CA ILE A 31 1.09 -4.94 1.82
C ILE A 31 1.38 -6.35 2.29
N THR A 32 1.92 -6.46 3.51
CA THR A 32 2.17 -7.75 4.16
C THR A 32 1.02 -8.05 5.10
N MET A 33 0.38 -9.20 4.91
CA MET A 33 -0.72 -9.67 5.75
C MET A 33 -0.22 -10.56 6.89
N VAL A 34 -1.02 -10.69 7.95
CA VAL A 34 -0.73 -11.57 9.10
C VAL A 34 -0.58 -13.04 8.74
N ASN A 35 -1.18 -13.46 7.62
CA ASN A 35 -1.04 -14.83 7.10
C ASN A 35 0.21 -15.03 6.22
N GLY A 36 1.08 -14.02 6.10
CA GLY A 36 2.27 -14.05 5.26
C GLY A 36 2.02 -13.77 3.78
N ALA A 37 0.78 -13.52 3.36
CA ALA A 37 0.49 -13.11 1.99
C ALA A 37 1.01 -11.68 1.75
N VAL A 38 1.67 -11.48 0.60
CA VAL A 38 2.15 -10.18 0.16
C VAL A 38 1.39 -9.75 -1.09
N PHE A 39 0.82 -8.56 -1.06
CA PHE A 39 0.16 -7.94 -2.21
C PHE A 39 1.01 -6.79 -2.72
N SER A 40 1.25 -6.75 -4.02
CA SER A 40 1.80 -5.58 -4.70
C SER A 40 0.69 -4.75 -5.34
N LEU A 41 0.71 -3.46 -5.08
CA LEU A 41 -0.16 -2.47 -5.70
C LEU A 41 0.70 -1.51 -6.51
N ASP A 42 0.42 -1.41 -7.80
CA ASP A 42 0.95 -0.38 -8.69
C ASP A 42 0.19 0.94 -8.44
N LEU A 43 0.33 1.46 -7.21
CA LEU A 43 -0.30 2.69 -6.76
C LEU A 43 0.75 3.52 -6.02
N PRO A 44 0.90 4.81 -6.34
CA PRO A 44 1.84 5.69 -5.68
C PRO A 44 1.24 6.19 -4.36
N ILE A 45 0.99 5.29 -3.40
CA ILE A 45 0.47 5.66 -2.08
C ILE A 45 1.52 6.38 -1.22
N LYS A 46 2.76 6.57 -1.69
CA LYS A 46 3.77 7.41 -1.00
C LYS A 46 3.17 8.75 -0.52
N LYS A 47 2.46 9.46 -1.38
CA LYS A 47 1.77 10.72 -1.01
C LYS A 47 0.74 10.54 0.11
N VAL A 48 0.02 9.42 0.10
CA VAL A 48 -1.00 9.10 1.12
C VAL A 48 -0.32 8.72 2.43
N LEU A 49 0.75 7.92 2.38
CA LEU A 49 1.55 7.53 3.55
C LEU A 49 2.26 8.73 4.18
N ASP A 50 2.85 9.63 3.39
CA ASP A 50 3.45 10.88 3.87
C ASP A 50 2.41 11.77 4.56
N THR A 51 1.20 11.86 3.98
CA THR A 51 0.09 12.63 4.56
C THR A 51 -0.39 12.02 5.89
N ILE A 52 -0.54 10.70 5.97
CA ILE A 52 -1.00 9.99 7.18
C ILE A 52 0.07 9.97 8.28
N SER A 53 1.33 9.77 7.90
CA SER A 53 2.46 9.71 8.83
C SER A 53 2.85 11.08 9.40
N GLY A 54 2.22 12.16 8.92
CA GLY A 54 2.59 13.54 9.28
C GLY A 54 3.96 13.95 8.72
N SER A 55 4.53 13.14 7.82
CA SER A 55 5.81 13.39 7.12
C SER A 55 5.64 14.27 5.89
N ALA A 56 4.42 14.71 5.58
CA ALA A 56 4.20 15.86 4.72
C ALA A 56 4.79 17.11 5.40
N GLU A 57 6.12 17.27 5.28
CA GLU A 57 6.79 18.54 5.43
C GLU A 57 6.14 19.48 4.39
N TYR A 58 5.20 20.29 4.86
CA TYR A 58 4.76 21.47 4.14
C TYR A 58 5.98 22.38 4.01
N LEU A 59 6.67 22.32 2.87
CA LEU A 59 7.63 23.31 2.39
C LEU A 59 7.31 23.66 0.94
#